data_AF-A0A832YJI4-F1
#
_entry.id   AF-A0A832YJI4-F1
#
_cell.length_a   1.000
_cell.length_b   1.000
_cell.length_c   1.000
_cell.angle_alpha   90.00
_cell.angle_beta   90.00
_cell.angle_gamma   90.00
#
_symmetry.space_group_name_H-M   'P 1'
#
loop_
_entity.id
_entity.type
_entity.pdbx_description
1 polymer ?
#
loop_
_entity_poly.entity_id
_entity_poly.type
_entity_poly.pdbx_seq_one_letter_code
_entity_poly.pdbx_strand_id
1 'polypeptide(L)' 'LPFALRWIVKEWEEKEARRLLDILIKKKAVKAYAILVEASGKTVAQAEHTFIPTQTGVTVTTIG' A
#
# COMPACT_ATOMS: atom_id res chain seq x y z
N LEU A 1 2.29 5.02 -7.93
CA LEU A 1 2.18 4.97 -6.44
C LEU A 1 0.92 4.20 -6.06
N PRO A 2 0.89 3.48 -4.93
CA PRO A 2 -0.35 2.90 -4.40
C PRO A 2 -1.38 3.99 -4.08
N PHE A 3 -2.66 3.63 -4.11
CA PHE A 3 -3.76 4.52 -3.72
C PHE A 3 -4.79 3.73 -2.90
N ALA A 4 -5.57 4.43 -2.08
CA ALA A 4 -6.62 3.83 -1.25
C ALA A 4 -8.01 4.07 -1.87
N LEU A 5 -8.91 3.09 -1.73
CA LEU A 5 -10.33 3.25 -2.11
C LEU A 5 -10.96 4.51 -1.48
N ARG A 6 -10.55 4.85 -0.24
CA ARG A 6 -11.03 6.04 0.47
C ARG A 6 -10.81 7.36 -0.30
N TRP A 7 -9.84 7.41 -1.22
CA TRP A 7 -9.60 8.61 -2.03
C TRP A 7 -10.65 8.76 -3.13
N ILE A 8 -11.13 7.65 -3.69
CA ILE A 8 -12.08 7.60 -4.80
C ILE A 8 -13.50 7.87 -4.32
N VAL A 9 -13.89 7.27 -3.18
CA VAL A 9 -15.25 7.39 -2.62
C VAL A 9 -15.58 8.79 -2.06
N LYS A 10 -14.65 9.75 -2.17
CA LYS A 10 -14.93 11.16 -1.91
C LYS A 10 -15.85 11.78 -2.97
N GLU A 11 -15.77 11.28 -4.20
CA GLU A 11 -16.47 11.83 -5.37
C GLU A 11 -17.39 10.79 -6.03
N TRP A 12 -17.23 9.50 -5.68
CA TRP A 12 -17.95 8.38 -6.29
C TRP A 12 -18.69 7.56 -5.22
N GLU A 13 -19.83 6.98 -5.59
CA GLU A 13 -20.51 6.01 -4.74
C GLU A 13 -19.65 4.75 -4.56
N GLU A 14 -19.63 4.21 -3.34
CA GLU A 14 -18.68 3.16 -2.96
C GLU A 14 -18.89 1.85 -3.72
N LYS A 15 -20.14 1.39 -3.90
CA LYS A 15 -20.42 0.15 -4.63
C LYS A 15 -19.99 0.26 -6.08
N GLU A 16 -20.23 1.40 -6.72
CA GLU A 16 -19.81 1.64 -8.10
C GLU A 16 -18.28 1.71 -8.22
N ALA A 17 -17.61 2.43 -7.31
CA ALA A 17 -16.15 2.49 -7.28
C ALA A 17 -15.52 1.10 -7.12
N ARG A 18 -16.07 0.26 -6.23
CA ARG A 18 -15.63 -1.14 -6.05
C ARG A 18 -15.84 -1.98 -7.31
N ARG A 19 -17.02 -1.87 -7.93
CA ARG A 19 -17.34 -2.61 -9.17
C ARG A 19 -16.37 -2.26 -10.29
N LEU A 20 -16.05 -0.97 -10.48
CA LEU A 20 -15.11 -0.51 -11.49
C LEU A 20 -13.67 -0.95 -11.19
N LEU A 21 -13.23 -0.86 -9.93
CA LEU A 21 -11.92 -1.36 -9.52
C LEU A 21 -11.78 -2.86 -9.77
N ASP A 22 -12.80 -3.67 -9.51
CA ASP A 22 -12.80 -5.11 -9.80
C ASP A 22 -12.60 -5.38 -11.30
N ILE A 23 -13.21 -4.57 -12.17
CA ILE A 23 -12.99 -4.65 -13.62
C ILE A 23 -11.53 -4.37 -13.95
N LEU A 24 -10.94 -3.30 -13.37
CA LEU A 24 -9.55 -2.94 -13.61
C LEU A 24 -8.56 -3.99 -13.10
N ILE A 25 -8.85 -4.61 -11.94
CA ILE A 25 -8.07 -5.72 -11.38
C ILE A 25 -8.11 -6.93 -12.32
N LYS A 26 -9.31 -7.34 -12.76
CA LYS A 26 -9.48 -8.45 -13.71
C LYS A 26 -8.75 -8.20 -15.03
N LYS A 27 -8.69 -6.95 -15.47
CA LYS A 27 -7.94 -6.52 -16.66
C LYS A 27 -6.43 -6.33 -16.42
N LYS A 28 -5.94 -6.55 -15.19
CA LYS A 28 -4.54 -6.33 -14.78
C LYS A 28 -4.05 -4.89 -14.98
N ALA A 29 -4.96 -3.92 -15.08
CA ALA A 29 -4.63 -2.50 -15.16
C ALA A 29 -4.17 -1.96 -13.79
N VAL A 30 -4.67 -2.55 -12.71
CA VAL A 30 -4.25 -2.29 -11.33
C VAL A 30 -4.09 -3.60 -10.57
N LYS A 31 -3.32 -3.57 -9.47
CA LYS A 31 -3.11 -4.71 -8.58
C LYS A 31 -3.60 -4.37 -7.18
N ALA A 32 -4.41 -5.25 -6.59
CA ALA A 32 -4.85 -5.13 -5.21
C ALA A 32 -3.73 -5.53 -4.24
N TYR A 33 -3.62 -4.81 -3.12
CA TYR A 33 -2.79 -5.16 -1.98
C TYR A 33 -3.70 -5.63 -0.85
N ALA A 34 -3.63 -6.92 -0.52
CA ALA A 34 -4.42 -7.50 0.56
C ALA A 34 -3.89 -7.03 1.92
N ILE A 35 -4.77 -7.01 2.92
CA ILE A 35 -4.39 -6.84 4.32
C ILE A 35 -3.60 -8.09 4.73
N LEU A 36 -2.39 -7.91 5.23
CA LEU A 36 -1.57 -9.00 5.76
C LEU A 36 -1.82 -9.12 7.26
N VAL A 37 -2.15 -10.32 7.72
CA VAL A 37 -2.47 -10.63 9.13
C VAL A 37 -1.53 -11.74 9.61
N GLU A 38 -1.01 -11.61 10.83
CA GLU A 38 -0.18 -12.64 11.45
C GLU A 38 -1.00 -13.91 11.70
N ALA A 39 -0.48 -15.06 11.28
CA ALA A 39 -1.24 -16.30 11.19
C ALA A 39 -1.72 -16.82 12.55
N SER A 40 -0.96 -16.58 13.63
CA SER A 40 -1.32 -16.98 15.00
C SER A 40 -2.05 -15.89 15.79
N GLY A 41 -2.41 -14.77 15.15
CA GLY A 41 -3.12 -13.65 15.78
C GLY A 41 -2.30 -12.87 16.81
N LYS A 42 -0.98 -13.02 16.81
CA LYS A 42 -0.09 -12.32 17.74
C LYS A 42 0.15 -10.88 17.30
N THR A 43 0.58 -10.06 18.24
CA THR A 43 0.96 -8.67 17.99
C THR A 43 2.14 -8.61 17.01
N VAL A 44 2.03 -7.72 16.02
CA VAL A 44 3.10 -7.37 15.08
C VAL A 44 3.64 -5.99 15.44
N ALA A 45 4.97 -5.86 15.42
CA ALA A 45 5.66 -4.58 15.52
C ALA A 45 6.42 -4.30 14.21
N GLN A 46 6.57 -3.04 13.83
CA GLN A 46 7.26 -2.61 12.62
C GLN A 46 8.12 -1.38 12.91
N ALA A 47 9.31 -1.33 12.30
CA ALA A 47 10.13 -0.14 12.14
C ALA A 47 10.58 -0.06 10.67
N GLU A 48 10.64 1.14 10.09
CA GLU A 48 10.99 1.34 8.68
C GLU A 48 11.85 2.58 8.51
N HIS A 49 12.90 2.45 7.69
CA HIS A 49 13.71 3.57 7.20
C HIS A 49 13.93 3.45 5.70
N THR A 50 13.89 4.59 5.02
CA THR A 50 14.45 4.74 3.67
C THR A 50 15.92 5.14 3.78
N PHE A 51 16.77 4.52 2.96
CA PHE A 51 18.19 4.83 2.91
C PHE A 51 18.75 4.81 1.49
N ILE A 52 19.84 5.55 1.30
CA ILE A 52 20.59 5.65 0.04
C ILE A 52 21.99 5.07 0.30
N PRO A 53 22.34 3.93 -0.33
CA PRO A 53 23.69 3.39 -0.27
C PRO A 53 24.72 4.36 -0.89
N THR A 54 25.89 4.46 -0.29
CA THR A 54 27.03 5.23 -0.82
C THR A 54 28.26 4.32 -0.96
N GLN A 55 29.34 4.82 -1.56
CA GLN A 55 30.57 4.03 -1.70
C GLN A 55 31.20 3.63 -0.36
N THR A 56 30.97 4.41 0.70
CA THR A 56 31.61 4.22 2.01
C THR A 56 30.62 3.94 3.14
N GLY A 57 29.31 3.83 2.84
CA GLY A 57 28.30 3.61 3.87
C GLY A 57 26.89 3.84 3.38
N VAL A 58 26.08 4.50 4.21
CA VAL A 58 24.66 4.69 3.95
C VAL A 58 24.19 6.03 4.50
N THR A 59 23.37 6.73 3.72
CA THR A 59 22.61 7.89 4.19
C THR A 59 21.19 7.43 4.52
N VAL A 60 20.81 7.48 5.79
CA VAL A 60 19.43 7.19 6.22
C VAL A 60 18.60 8.47 6.08
N THR A 61 17.66 8.50 5.14
CA THR A 61 16.93 9.73 4.77
C THR A 61 15.74 10.05 5.69
N THR A 62 15.42 9.10 6.56
CA THR A 62 14.25 9.16 7.46
C THR A 62 14.68 9.06 8.93
N ILE A 63 15.98 9.27 9.20
CA ILE A 63 16.48 9.37 10.57
C ILE A 63 16.00 10.68 11.19
N GLY A 64 15.48 10.61 12.42
CA GLY A 64 14.95 11.74 13.20
C GLY A 64 15.41 11.65 14.64
#